data_AF-A0AAD4KJ70-F1
#
_entry.id   AF-A0AAD4KJ70-F1
#
_cell.length_a   1.000
_cell.length_b   1.000
_cell.length_c   1.000
_cell.angle_alpha   90.00
_cell.angle_beta   90.00
_cell.angle_gamma   90.00
#
_symmetry.space_group_name_H-M   'P 1'
#
loop_
_entity.id
_entity.type
_entity.pdbx_description
1 polymer ?
#
loop_
_entity_poly.entity_id
_entity_poly.type
_entity_poly.pdbx_seq_one_letter_code
_entity_poly.pdbx_strand_id
1 'polypeptide(L)'
;MSSIRVPCDQCRQRRIRCDGHTPCASCLRTHLSCRRKYIRKRRGRKEGDGKQIAALRATEISDVQGFIVNCKEAGDILSSEDLPDLMKRCVGAYLEHMYPVMPLLKRSTLSDWFDRPLLANEHSMLFALCALVTTFMCGRSESIVGSVEWQSVARLFVRKSLLMRLEYDFIDDSTVLTLLSSFFLSVTFFELHNIRQCWFYLREAINLAQILGLHTNEFYQDMDDVDALFCRRIYDILFVTERSFAISRHKPVLLSHPLPPPAKMSRGEQEEGSEINPGFRQLVQVYSQLDVDFLHNWSQEGLVCSSFSRENRELDLVPDCDFILNTQKADIFVTQHWLDLTFWRAALQQGLLSTSAKSRSRTFSYPEDISLSLLLVLSSLPTESVEVHGLGIVSNMMYFSCSN
;
A
#
# COMPACT_ATOMS: atom_id res chain seq x y z
N MET A 1 -45.35 -16.02 53.07
CA MET A 1 -43.99 -16.37 52.59
C MET A 1 -43.99 -17.75 51.95
N SER A 2 -44.16 -17.85 50.63
CA SER A 2 -43.96 -19.10 49.88
C SER A 2 -42.68 -18.96 49.05
N SER A 3 -41.56 -19.42 49.63
CA SER A 3 -40.29 -19.56 48.91
C SER A 3 -40.50 -20.38 47.63
N ILE A 4 -40.08 -19.85 46.49
CA ILE A 4 -40.13 -20.55 45.19
C ILE A 4 -39.18 -21.75 45.27
N ARG A 5 -39.72 -22.93 45.60
CA ARG A 5 -38.91 -24.16 45.76
C ARG A 5 -38.53 -24.71 44.39
N VAL A 6 -37.23 -24.83 44.13
CA VAL A 6 -36.70 -25.38 42.89
C VAL A 6 -37.07 -26.87 42.78
N PRO A 7 -37.72 -27.31 41.69
CA PRO A 7 -38.10 -28.70 41.51
C PRO A 7 -36.86 -29.60 41.36
N CYS A 8 -36.94 -30.85 41.80
CA CYS A 8 -35.87 -31.83 41.60
C CYS A 8 -35.72 -32.22 40.13
N ASP A 9 -34.57 -32.79 39.77
CA ASP A 9 -34.20 -33.10 38.39
C ASP A 9 -35.23 -34.02 37.72
N GLN A 10 -35.71 -35.04 38.45
CA GLN A 10 -36.69 -36.02 37.96
C GLN A 10 -38.07 -35.40 37.72
N CYS A 11 -38.60 -34.61 38.67
CA CYS A 11 -39.88 -33.93 38.50
C CYS A 11 -39.79 -32.90 37.36
N ARG A 12 -38.65 -32.23 37.21
CA ARG A 12 -38.41 -31.29 36.11
C ARG A 12 -38.37 -31.99 34.75
N GLN A 13 -37.63 -33.09 34.62
CA GLN A 13 -37.55 -33.86 33.37
C GLN A 13 -38.92 -34.40 32.97
N ARG A 14 -39.72 -34.83 33.94
CA ARG A 14 -41.10 -35.29 33.74
C ARG A 14 -42.11 -34.14 33.61
N ARG A 15 -41.70 -32.88 33.78
CA ARG A 15 -42.55 -31.67 33.72
C ARG A 15 -43.76 -31.71 34.66
N ILE A 16 -43.58 -32.26 35.86
CA ILE A 16 -44.62 -32.34 36.90
C ILE A 16 -44.25 -31.49 38.13
N ARG A 17 -45.26 -31.15 38.94
CA ARG A 17 -45.07 -30.35 40.15
C ARG A 17 -44.23 -31.11 41.19
N CYS A 18 -43.22 -30.42 41.73
CA CYS A 18 -42.39 -30.93 42.83
C CYS A 18 -42.75 -30.20 44.13
N ASP A 19 -42.89 -30.94 45.23
CA ASP A 19 -43.17 -30.39 46.56
C ASP A 19 -41.91 -29.78 47.24
N GLY A 20 -40.72 -30.03 46.69
CA GLY A 20 -39.46 -29.51 47.18
C GLY A 20 -38.83 -30.28 48.35
N HIS A 21 -39.42 -31.38 48.83
CA HIS A 21 -38.84 -32.21 49.89
C HIS A 21 -37.76 -33.16 49.35
N THR A 22 -36.92 -33.75 50.21
CA THR A 22 -35.84 -34.68 49.78
C THR A 22 -35.90 -35.99 50.58
N PRO A 23 -36.33 -37.11 49.97
CA PRO A 23 -36.89 -37.24 48.62
C PRO A 23 -38.27 -36.57 48.48
N CYS A 24 -38.65 -36.09 47.28
CA CYS A 24 -39.97 -35.50 47.04
C CYS A 24 -41.04 -36.59 46.93
N ALA A 25 -42.30 -36.31 47.31
CA ALA A 25 -43.37 -37.31 47.33
C ALA A 25 -43.63 -37.93 45.95
N SER A 26 -43.43 -37.17 44.87
CA SER A 26 -43.57 -37.68 43.51
C SER A 26 -42.49 -38.71 43.16
N CYS A 27 -41.23 -38.47 43.54
CA CYS A 27 -40.15 -39.43 43.30
C CYS A 27 -40.27 -40.65 44.22
N LEU A 28 -40.71 -40.45 45.47
CA LEU A 28 -40.92 -41.55 46.41
C LEU A 28 -41.97 -42.54 45.91
N ARG A 29 -43.14 -42.06 45.48
CA ARG A 29 -44.22 -42.91 44.95
C ARG A 29 -43.87 -43.64 43.65
N THR A 30 -42.90 -43.14 42.91
CA THR A 30 -42.48 -43.74 41.62
C THR A 30 -41.17 -44.49 41.73
N HIS A 31 -40.65 -44.67 42.96
CA HIS A 31 -39.37 -45.32 43.25
C HIS A 31 -38.18 -44.75 42.45
N LEU A 32 -38.21 -43.44 42.17
CA LEU A 32 -37.14 -42.75 41.44
C LEU A 32 -36.16 -42.07 42.41
N SER A 33 -34.87 -42.10 42.05
CA SER A 33 -33.81 -41.42 42.82
C SER A 33 -33.95 -39.89 42.74
N CYS A 34 -34.45 -39.27 43.80
CA CYS A 34 -34.66 -37.82 43.86
C CYS A 34 -33.35 -37.06 44.00
N ARG A 35 -32.86 -36.43 42.93
CA ARG A 35 -31.61 -35.65 42.90
C ARG A 35 -31.86 -34.20 42.46
N ARG A 36 -30.98 -33.29 42.92
CA ARG A 36 -31.01 -31.83 42.64
C ARG A 36 -29.64 -31.34 42.18
N LYS A 37 -29.12 -31.90 41.09
CA LYS A 37 -27.80 -31.59 40.55
C LYS A 37 -27.84 -30.51 39.47
N TYR A 38 -29.01 -30.19 38.90
CA TYR A 38 -29.08 -29.20 37.83
C TYR A 38 -28.93 -27.76 38.34
N ILE A 39 -27.85 -27.09 37.93
CA ILE A 39 -27.64 -25.65 38.13
C ILE A 39 -28.20 -24.88 36.93
N ARG A 40 -29.12 -23.94 37.16
CA ARG A 40 -29.70 -23.11 36.09
C ARG A 40 -28.65 -22.11 35.60
N LYS A 41 -28.15 -22.25 34.38
CA LYS A 41 -27.30 -21.22 33.73
C LYS A 41 -28.08 -19.89 33.67
N ARG A 42 -27.47 -18.78 34.12
CA ARG A 42 -28.05 -17.43 33.96
C ARG A 42 -28.17 -17.16 32.45
N ARG A 43 -29.36 -16.74 32.00
CA ARG A 43 -29.54 -16.28 30.61
C ARG A 43 -28.76 -14.98 30.45
N GLY A 44 -27.79 -14.94 29.55
CA GLY A 44 -27.10 -13.72 29.15
C GLY A 44 -28.05 -12.68 28.55
N ARG A 45 -27.57 -11.45 28.41
CA ARG A 45 -28.29 -10.36 27.74
C ARG A 45 -28.64 -10.82 26.32
N LYS A 46 -29.92 -10.69 25.92
CA LYS A 46 -30.35 -10.98 24.53
C LYS A 46 -29.52 -10.11 23.59
N GLU A 47 -28.82 -10.73 22.64
CA GLU A 47 -28.20 -10.05 21.52
C GLU A 47 -29.29 -9.32 20.73
N GLY A 48 -29.10 -8.03 20.48
CA GLY A 48 -29.98 -7.26 19.62
C GLY A 48 -29.90 -7.81 18.19
N ASP A 49 -30.99 -7.71 17.45
CA ASP A 49 -31.24 -8.36 16.15
C ASP A 49 -30.38 -7.81 14.99
N GLY A 50 -29.22 -7.20 15.29
CA GLY A 50 -28.22 -6.77 14.33
C GLY A 50 -28.70 -5.78 13.28
N LYS A 51 -29.93 -5.23 13.36
CA LYS A 51 -30.55 -4.45 12.28
C LYS A 51 -29.70 -3.27 11.82
N GLN A 52 -28.97 -2.64 12.74
CA GLN A 52 -28.05 -1.55 12.42
C GLN A 52 -26.77 -2.06 11.74
N ILE A 53 -26.24 -3.22 12.13
CA ILE A 53 -25.10 -3.87 11.47
C ILE A 53 -25.52 -4.44 10.11
N ALA A 54 -26.73 -4.97 9.99
CA ALA A 54 -27.31 -5.42 8.73
C ALA A 54 -27.60 -4.24 7.79
N ALA A 55 -28.05 -3.10 8.32
CA ALA A 55 -28.19 -1.85 7.56
C ALA A 55 -26.83 -1.31 7.12
N LEU A 56 -25.80 -1.30 8.00
CA LEU A 56 -24.44 -0.90 7.66
C LEU A 56 -23.83 -1.82 6.60
N ARG A 57 -24.00 -3.15 6.73
CA ARG A 57 -23.60 -4.13 5.70
C ARG A 57 -24.39 -3.97 4.40
N ALA A 58 -25.68 -3.64 4.47
CA ALA A 58 -26.47 -3.33 3.28
C ALA A 58 -26.03 -2.01 2.63
N THR A 59 -25.49 -1.06 3.41
CA THR A 59 -24.91 0.18 2.89
C THR A 59 -23.55 -0.10 2.24
N GLU A 60 -22.69 -0.94 2.83
CA GLU A 60 -21.43 -1.38 2.21
C GLU A 60 -21.68 -2.24 0.95
N ILE A 61 -22.68 -3.12 0.96
CA ILE A 61 -23.11 -3.88 -0.22
C ILE A 61 -23.74 -2.95 -1.27
N SER A 62 -24.46 -1.90 -0.85
CA SER A 62 -24.97 -0.84 -1.74
C SER A 62 -23.88 0.08 -2.27
N ASP A 63 -22.72 0.22 -1.60
CA ASP A 63 -21.54 0.89 -2.15
C ASP A 63 -20.89 0.00 -3.21
N VAL A 64 -20.87 -1.32 -3.01
CA VAL A 64 -20.44 -2.30 -4.02
C VAL A 64 -21.42 -2.38 -5.20
N GLN A 65 -22.74 -2.30 -4.95
CA GLN A 65 -23.78 -2.28 -5.99
C GLN A 65 -23.92 -0.92 -6.67
N GLY A 66 -23.70 0.19 -5.96
CA GLY A 66 -23.57 1.54 -6.52
C GLY A 66 -22.33 1.65 -7.41
N PHE A 67 -21.23 0.97 -7.03
CA PHE A 67 -20.08 0.74 -7.90
C PHE A 67 -20.46 0.00 -9.19
N ILE A 68 -21.28 -1.05 -9.10
CA ILE A 68 -21.73 -1.85 -10.26
C ILE A 68 -22.71 -1.06 -11.15
N VAL A 69 -23.55 -0.19 -10.59
CA VAL A 69 -24.48 0.66 -11.36
C VAL A 69 -23.74 1.79 -12.08
N ASN A 70 -22.77 2.45 -11.43
CA ASN A 70 -21.84 3.38 -12.11
C ASN A 70 -20.98 2.69 -13.19
N CYS A 71 -20.78 1.36 -13.12
CA CYS A 71 -20.10 0.60 -14.17
C CYS A 71 -20.92 0.41 -15.45
N LYS A 72 -22.26 0.55 -15.43
CA LYS A 72 -23.05 0.58 -16.67
C LYS A 72 -22.88 1.92 -17.39
N GLU A 73 -22.83 3.01 -16.64
CA GLU A 73 -22.56 4.34 -17.20
C GLU A 73 -21.11 4.46 -17.72
N ALA A 74 -20.12 3.88 -17.03
CA ALA A 74 -18.74 3.82 -17.53
C ALA A 74 -18.52 2.83 -18.69
N GLY A 75 -19.39 1.82 -18.83
CA GLY A 75 -19.39 0.89 -19.97
C GLY A 75 -19.83 1.55 -21.28
N ASP A 76 -20.57 2.67 -21.20
CA ASP A 76 -20.93 3.50 -22.36
C ASP A 76 -19.82 4.51 -22.74
N ILE A 77 -18.81 4.72 -21.89
CA ILE A 77 -17.76 5.74 -22.08
C ILE A 77 -16.72 5.31 -23.13
N LEU A 78 -16.51 4.02 -23.34
CA LEU A 78 -15.58 3.47 -24.34
C LEU A 78 -16.22 2.24 -24.99
N SER A 79 -16.34 2.25 -26.31
CA SER A 79 -16.77 1.06 -27.04
C SER A 79 -15.76 -0.07 -26.81
N SER A 80 -16.19 -1.33 -26.91
CA SER A 80 -15.28 -2.48 -26.80
C SER A 80 -14.14 -2.44 -27.83
N GLU A 81 -14.29 -1.68 -28.92
CA GLU A 81 -13.32 -1.52 -29.99
C GLU A 81 -12.21 -0.51 -29.65
N ASP A 82 -12.48 0.49 -28.80
CA ASP A 82 -11.52 1.55 -28.44
C ASP A 82 -10.55 1.17 -27.30
N LEU A 83 -10.88 0.10 -26.56
CA LEU A 83 -10.13 -0.30 -25.37
C LEU A 83 -8.67 -0.71 -25.67
N PRO A 84 -8.37 -1.51 -26.71
CA PRO A 84 -6.98 -1.87 -27.04
C PRO A 84 -6.12 -0.65 -27.40
N ASP A 85 -6.67 0.32 -28.13
CA ASP A 85 -5.95 1.53 -28.52
C ASP A 85 -5.71 2.47 -27.34
N LEU A 86 -6.66 2.54 -26.40
CA LEU A 86 -6.45 3.22 -25.13
C LEU A 86 -5.33 2.56 -24.30
N MET A 87 -5.30 1.22 -24.24
CA MET A 87 -4.24 0.49 -23.55
C MET A 87 -2.86 0.75 -24.17
N LYS A 88 -2.76 0.76 -25.51
CA LYS A 88 -1.53 1.13 -26.24
C LYS A 88 -1.06 2.54 -25.89
N ARG A 89 -1.97 3.52 -25.88
CA ARG A 89 -1.66 4.90 -25.47
C ARG A 89 -1.19 4.98 -24.01
N CYS A 90 -1.81 4.23 -23.10
CA CYS A 90 -1.37 4.16 -21.71
C CYS A 90 0.05 3.60 -21.58
N VAL A 91 0.39 2.54 -22.31
CA VAL A 91 1.75 1.98 -22.33
C VAL A 91 2.76 2.98 -22.88
N GLY A 92 2.43 3.68 -23.96
CA GLY A 92 3.28 4.76 -24.50
C GLY A 92 3.57 5.84 -23.46
N ALA A 93 2.52 6.33 -22.79
CA ALA A 93 2.65 7.35 -21.75
C ALA A 93 3.42 6.85 -20.50
N TYR A 94 3.26 5.58 -20.11
CA TYR A 94 4.07 4.97 -19.07
C TYR A 94 5.56 5.00 -19.44
N LEU A 95 5.89 4.54 -20.64
CA LEU A 95 7.27 4.48 -21.15
C LEU A 95 7.92 5.86 -21.25
N GLU A 96 7.14 6.87 -21.62
CA GLU A 96 7.63 8.24 -21.79
C GLU A 96 7.77 9.00 -20.47
N HIS A 97 6.75 8.95 -19.60
CA HIS A 97 6.66 9.87 -18.46
C HIS A 97 6.92 9.23 -17.09
N MET A 98 6.68 7.92 -16.95
CA MET A 98 6.78 7.24 -15.64
C MET A 98 8.00 6.33 -15.55
N TYR A 99 8.42 5.74 -16.68
CA TYR A 99 9.52 4.79 -16.75
C TYR A 99 10.86 5.30 -16.19
N PRO A 100 11.25 6.58 -16.37
CA PRO A 100 12.50 7.08 -15.77
C PRO A 100 12.57 6.93 -14.25
N VAL A 101 11.43 6.96 -13.57
CA VAL A 101 11.35 6.88 -12.09
C VAL A 101 10.92 5.49 -11.64
N MET A 102 10.10 4.80 -12.44
CA MET A 102 9.53 3.50 -12.12
C MET A 102 9.77 2.46 -13.24
N PRO A 103 11.03 2.06 -13.50
CA PRO A 103 11.40 1.14 -14.59
C PRO A 103 11.19 -0.34 -14.20
N LEU A 104 9.95 -0.78 -14.08
CA LEU A 104 9.63 -2.10 -13.48
C LEU A 104 9.45 -3.26 -14.48
N LEU A 105 9.38 -2.96 -15.77
CA LEU A 105 9.19 -3.95 -16.84
C LEU A 105 10.13 -3.68 -18.02
N LYS A 106 10.52 -4.72 -18.75
CA LYS A 106 11.25 -4.56 -20.01
C LYS A 106 10.37 -3.85 -21.03
N ARG A 107 10.96 -2.92 -21.77
CA ARG A 107 10.24 -2.21 -22.85
C ARG A 107 9.74 -3.18 -23.93
N SER A 108 10.57 -4.15 -24.30
CA SER A 108 10.23 -5.18 -25.29
C SER A 108 9.01 -6.00 -24.89
N THR A 109 8.95 -6.45 -23.62
CA THR A 109 7.80 -7.21 -23.11
C THR A 109 6.48 -6.47 -23.27
N LEU A 110 6.47 -5.16 -23.00
CA LEU A 110 5.28 -4.34 -23.17
C LEU A 110 4.88 -4.15 -24.64
N SER A 111 5.85 -4.08 -25.55
CA SER A 111 5.59 -4.03 -26.99
C SER A 111 5.04 -5.35 -27.52
N ASP A 112 5.68 -6.47 -27.16
CA ASP A 112 5.33 -7.82 -27.63
C ASP A 112 3.88 -8.21 -27.26
N TRP A 113 3.37 -7.68 -26.15
CA TRP A 113 2.01 -7.89 -25.67
C TRP A 113 0.90 -7.38 -26.60
N PHE A 114 1.20 -6.46 -27.51
CA PHE A 114 0.24 -5.99 -28.50
C PHE A 114 0.28 -6.77 -29.81
N ASP A 115 1.25 -7.68 -29.96
CA ASP A 115 1.44 -8.50 -31.16
C ASP A 115 0.94 -9.94 -31.00
N ARG A 116 0.46 -10.31 -29.80
CA ARG A 116 -0.06 -11.66 -29.51
C ARG A 116 -1.23 -11.65 -28.50
N PRO A 117 -1.99 -12.75 -28.40
CA PRO A 117 -2.94 -12.95 -27.31
C PRO A 117 -2.24 -12.95 -25.94
N LEU A 118 -2.89 -12.32 -24.96
CA LEU A 118 -2.39 -12.19 -23.59
C LEU A 118 -2.97 -13.27 -22.68
N LEU A 119 -2.17 -13.68 -21.70
CA LEU A 119 -2.61 -14.50 -20.58
C LEU A 119 -3.43 -13.67 -19.58
N ALA A 120 -4.16 -14.35 -18.69
CA ALA A 120 -5.04 -13.67 -17.74
C ALA A 120 -4.28 -12.77 -16.74
N ASN A 121 -3.11 -13.20 -16.26
CA ASN A 121 -2.24 -12.41 -15.39
C ASN A 121 -1.60 -11.21 -16.13
N GLU A 122 -1.22 -11.38 -17.40
CA GLU A 122 -0.76 -10.29 -18.28
C GLU A 122 -1.83 -9.23 -18.48
N HIS A 123 -3.08 -9.65 -18.77
CA HIS A 123 -4.23 -8.76 -18.84
C HIS A 123 -4.48 -8.04 -17.52
N SER A 124 -4.45 -8.75 -16.39
CA SER A 124 -4.66 -8.17 -15.06
C SER A 124 -3.63 -7.08 -14.76
N MET A 125 -2.34 -7.38 -15.01
CA MET A 125 -1.25 -6.43 -14.81
C MET A 125 -1.38 -5.22 -15.76
N LEU A 126 -1.64 -5.45 -17.04
CA LEU A 126 -1.77 -4.38 -18.03
C LEU A 126 -2.94 -3.43 -17.72
N PHE A 127 -4.08 -3.96 -17.27
CA PHE A 127 -5.19 -3.12 -16.81
C PHE A 127 -4.82 -2.31 -15.56
N ALA A 128 -4.10 -2.89 -14.60
CA ALA A 128 -3.63 -2.14 -13.43
C ALA A 128 -2.67 -1.01 -13.82
N LEU A 129 -1.75 -1.27 -14.76
CA LEU A 129 -0.86 -0.25 -15.33
C LEU A 129 -1.65 0.88 -16.02
N CYS A 130 -2.66 0.53 -16.83
CA CYS A 130 -3.51 1.52 -17.49
C CYS A 130 -4.30 2.37 -16.49
N ALA A 131 -4.77 1.76 -15.39
CA ALA A 131 -5.43 2.50 -14.31
C ALA A 131 -4.49 3.56 -13.70
N LEU A 132 -3.27 3.16 -13.39
CA LEU A 132 -2.24 4.03 -12.84
C LEU A 132 -1.92 5.20 -13.78
N VAL A 133 -1.62 4.89 -15.04
CA VAL A 133 -1.32 5.92 -16.06
C VAL A 133 -2.50 6.88 -16.22
N THR A 134 -3.72 6.37 -16.23
CA THR A 134 -4.92 7.20 -16.35
C THR A 134 -5.06 8.17 -15.18
N THR A 135 -4.78 7.73 -13.95
CA THR A 135 -4.79 8.62 -12.78
C THR A 135 -3.65 9.63 -12.80
N PHE A 136 -2.46 9.23 -13.23
CA PHE A 136 -1.27 10.07 -13.23
C PHE A 136 -1.28 11.15 -14.31
N MET A 137 -1.82 10.83 -15.48
CA MET A 137 -1.88 11.74 -16.64
C MET A 137 -3.13 12.64 -16.66
N CYS A 138 -4.01 12.50 -15.67
CA CYS A 138 -5.17 13.36 -15.51
C CYS A 138 -4.80 14.85 -15.59
N GLY A 139 -5.41 15.58 -16.53
CA GLY A 139 -5.19 17.02 -16.70
C GLY A 139 -3.83 17.40 -17.30
N ARG A 140 -2.99 16.42 -17.68
CA ARG A 140 -1.66 16.64 -18.28
C ARG A 140 -1.57 16.21 -19.73
N SER A 141 -2.47 15.33 -20.16
CA SER A 141 -2.53 14.89 -21.55
C SER A 141 -3.96 14.65 -21.99
N GLU A 142 -4.44 15.49 -22.90
CA GLU A 142 -5.70 15.27 -23.61
C GLU A 142 -5.63 14.02 -24.50
N SER A 143 -4.43 13.56 -24.86
CA SER A 143 -4.24 12.43 -25.79
C SER A 143 -4.61 11.07 -25.20
N ILE A 144 -4.68 10.94 -23.86
CA ILE A 144 -4.97 9.66 -23.20
C ILE A 144 -6.47 9.54 -22.88
N VAL A 145 -7.07 10.57 -22.29
CA VAL A 145 -8.45 10.51 -21.77
C VAL A 145 -9.41 11.49 -22.45
N GLY A 146 -8.92 12.47 -23.23
CA GLY A 146 -9.78 13.51 -23.82
C GLY A 146 -10.57 14.28 -22.75
N SER A 147 -11.79 14.70 -23.07
CA SER A 147 -12.73 15.38 -22.16
C SER A 147 -13.48 14.45 -21.20
N VAL A 148 -13.10 13.18 -21.13
CA VAL A 148 -13.78 12.15 -20.32
C VAL A 148 -13.41 12.28 -18.85
N GLU A 149 -14.33 11.89 -17.96
CA GLU A 149 -14.05 11.75 -16.53
C GLU A 149 -12.99 10.64 -16.28
N TRP A 150 -11.72 11.04 -16.22
CA TRP A 150 -10.56 10.16 -15.97
C TRP A 150 -10.74 9.22 -14.78
N GLN A 151 -11.43 9.65 -13.73
CA GLN A 151 -11.68 8.80 -12.55
C GLN A 151 -12.53 7.58 -12.92
N SER A 152 -13.50 7.76 -13.81
CA SER A 152 -14.40 6.70 -14.27
C SER A 152 -13.64 5.71 -15.15
N VAL A 153 -12.73 6.19 -16.00
CA VAL A 153 -11.83 5.35 -16.81
C VAL A 153 -10.82 4.58 -15.93
N ALA A 154 -10.20 5.24 -14.96
CA ALA A 154 -9.30 4.58 -14.01
C ALA A 154 -10.03 3.48 -13.22
N ARG A 155 -11.24 3.76 -12.71
CA ARG A 155 -12.07 2.77 -12.01
C ARG A 155 -12.49 1.61 -12.90
N LEU A 156 -12.75 1.85 -14.19
CA LEU A 156 -13.02 0.80 -15.17
C LEU A 156 -11.80 -0.13 -15.33
N PHE A 157 -10.60 0.42 -15.46
CA PHE A 157 -9.36 -0.36 -15.54
C PHE A 157 -9.07 -1.16 -14.27
N VAL A 158 -9.24 -0.55 -13.09
CA VAL A 158 -9.16 -1.26 -11.79
C VAL A 158 -10.11 -2.47 -11.79
N ARG A 159 -11.37 -2.28 -12.18
CA ARG A 159 -12.36 -3.36 -12.22
C ARG A 159 -11.96 -4.46 -13.21
N LYS A 160 -11.51 -4.11 -14.41
CA LYS A 160 -11.05 -5.09 -15.40
C LYS A 160 -9.85 -5.88 -14.87
N SER A 161 -8.87 -5.23 -14.24
CA SER A 161 -7.74 -5.90 -13.60
C SER A 161 -8.19 -6.96 -12.58
N LEU A 162 -9.13 -6.59 -11.69
CA LEU A 162 -9.64 -7.48 -10.65
C LEU A 162 -10.51 -8.62 -11.21
N LEU A 163 -11.28 -8.37 -12.27
CA LEU A 163 -12.04 -9.43 -12.94
C LEU A 163 -11.12 -10.47 -13.57
N MET A 164 -10.01 -10.05 -14.18
CA MET A 164 -9.05 -10.99 -14.77
C MET A 164 -8.41 -11.92 -13.73
N ARG A 165 -8.33 -11.52 -12.46
CA ARG A 165 -7.86 -12.40 -11.37
C ARG A 165 -8.78 -13.57 -11.06
N LEU A 166 -10.03 -13.53 -11.54
CA LEU A 166 -10.97 -14.65 -11.40
C LEU A 166 -10.70 -15.77 -12.42
N GLU A 167 -9.89 -15.48 -13.45
CA GLU A 167 -9.61 -16.38 -14.57
C GLU A 167 -8.32 -17.19 -14.38
N TYR A 168 -7.58 -16.99 -13.28
CA TYR A 168 -6.37 -17.75 -12.95
C TYR A 168 -6.17 -17.86 -11.44
N ASP A 169 -5.35 -18.82 -11.00
CA ASP A 169 -4.94 -18.90 -9.61
C ASP A 169 -3.85 -17.86 -9.32
N PHE A 170 -4.29 -16.67 -8.91
CA PHE A 170 -3.37 -15.55 -8.68
C PHE A 170 -2.51 -15.73 -7.42
N ILE A 171 -2.93 -16.59 -6.47
CA ILE A 171 -2.13 -16.85 -5.26
C ILE A 171 -0.93 -17.73 -5.60
N ASP A 172 -1.15 -18.73 -6.48
CA ASP A 172 -0.12 -19.66 -6.93
C ASP A 172 0.60 -19.20 -8.23
N ASP A 173 0.36 -17.97 -8.71
CA ASP A 173 1.07 -17.41 -9.87
C ASP A 173 2.55 -17.18 -9.54
N SER A 174 3.42 -17.98 -10.17
CA SER A 174 4.88 -17.90 -10.03
C SER A 174 5.54 -16.70 -10.72
N THR A 175 4.79 -15.84 -11.41
CA THR A 175 5.33 -14.66 -12.11
C THR A 175 5.24 -13.39 -11.26
N VAL A 176 6.08 -12.39 -11.58
CA VAL A 176 6.01 -11.06 -10.95
C VAL A 176 4.78 -10.24 -11.37
N LEU A 177 3.99 -10.70 -12.36
CA LEU A 177 2.90 -9.92 -12.96
C LEU A 177 1.74 -9.70 -12.00
N THR A 178 1.36 -10.71 -11.22
CA THR A 178 0.30 -10.59 -10.22
C THR A 178 0.69 -9.60 -9.12
N LEU A 179 1.95 -9.69 -8.66
CA LEU A 179 2.53 -8.73 -7.74
C LEU A 179 2.50 -7.30 -8.31
N LEU A 180 2.86 -7.13 -9.59
CA LEU A 180 2.89 -5.82 -10.24
C LEU A 180 1.49 -5.25 -10.41
N SER A 181 0.51 -6.10 -10.73
CA SER A 181 -0.91 -5.75 -10.74
C SER A 181 -1.31 -5.18 -9.37
N SER A 182 -0.98 -5.86 -8.27
CA SER A 182 -1.27 -5.37 -6.91
C SER A 182 -0.56 -4.06 -6.60
N PHE A 183 0.72 -3.94 -6.97
CA PHE A 183 1.47 -2.71 -6.76
C PHE A 183 0.86 -1.52 -7.52
N PHE A 184 0.53 -1.67 -8.80
CA PHE A 184 -0.08 -0.60 -9.58
C PHE A 184 -1.49 -0.26 -9.13
N LEU A 185 -2.28 -1.24 -8.69
CA LEU A 185 -3.56 -0.98 -8.03
C LEU A 185 -3.37 -0.14 -6.75
N SER A 186 -2.38 -0.46 -5.93
CA SER A 186 -2.06 0.32 -4.72
C SER A 186 -1.80 1.79 -5.04
N VAL A 187 -0.91 2.06 -6.00
CA VAL A 187 -0.57 3.43 -6.41
C VAL A 187 -1.78 4.14 -7.02
N THR A 188 -2.57 3.44 -7.84
CA THR A 188 -3.84 3.99 -8.35
C THR A 188 -4.79 4.41 -7.22
N PHE A 189 -4.93 3.58 -6.18
CA PHE A 189 -5.79 3.94 -5.03
C PHE A 189 -5.20 5.06 -4.17
N PHE A 190 -3.88 5.25 -4.15
CA PHE A 190 -3.26 6.41 -3.53
C PHE A 190 -3.68 7.70 -4.24
N GLU A 191 -3.58 7.73 -5.58
CA GLU A 191 -4.00 8.87 -6.41
C GLU A 191 -5.52 9.14 -6.31
N LEU A 192 -6.33 8.09 -6.14
CA LEU A 192 -7.77 8.22 -5.88
C LEU A 192 -8.11 8.55 -4.41
N HIS A 193 -7.11 8.83 -3.57
CA HIS A 193 -7.25 9.13 -2.14
C HIS A 193 -7.96 8.04 -1.31
N ASN A 194 -7.95 6.79 -1.77
CA ASN A 194 -8.52 5.65 -1.06
C ASN A 194 -7.43 4.90 -0.27
N ILE A 195 -7.12 5.45 0.90
CA ILE A 195 -5.97 5.03 1.72
C ILE A 195 -6.09 3.58 2.22
N ARG A 196 -7.31 3.11 2.47
CA ARG A 196 -7.55 1.73 2.92
C ARG A 196 -7.21 0.72 1.83
N GLN A 197 -7.65 0.98 0.59
CA GLN A 197 -7.38 0.08 -0.53
C GLN A 197 -5.92 0.18 -0.98
N CYS A 198 -5.34 1.39 -1.02
CA CYS A 198 -3.91 1.56 -1.26
C CYS A 198 -3.08 0.69 -0.30
N TRP A 199 -3.35 0.79 1.01
CA TRP A 199 -2.64 -0.03 2.00
C TRP A 199 -2.82 -1.53 1.80
N PHE A 200 -4.05 -1.98 1.51
CA PHE A 200 -4.34 -3.39 1.27
C PHE A 200 -3.53 -3.94 0.09
N TYR A 201 -3.57 -3.27 -1.05
CA TYR A 201 -2.88 -3.73 -2.26
C TYR A 201 -1.35 -3.61 -2.15
N LEU A 202 -0.83 -2.62 -1.41
CA LEU A 202 0.60 -2.55 -1.10
C LEU A 202 1.04 -3.76 -0.27
N ARG A 203 0.24 -4.14 0.74
CA ARG A 203 0.49 -5.34 1.55
C ARG A 203 0.40 -6.62 0.75
N GLU A 204 -0.59 -6.72 -0.13
CA GLU A 204 -0.71 -7.86 -1.04
C GLU A 204 0.53 -7.98 -1.94
N ALA A 205 0.97 -6.89 -2.55
CA ALA A 205 2.17 -6.88 -3.41
C ALA A 205 3.43 -7.29 -2.64
N ILE A 206 3.65 -6.76 -1.43
CA ILE A 206 4.79 -7.13 -0.58
C ILE A 206 4.73 -8.62 -0.20
N ASN A 207 3.56 -9.12 0.17
CA ASN A 207 3.38 -10.52 0.55
C ASN A 207 3.65 -11.45 -0.65
N LEU A 208 3.15 -11.11 -1.85
CA LEU A 208 3.45 -11.85 -3.07
C LEU A 208 4.94 -11.84 -3.40
N ALA A 209 5.64 -10.72 -3.15
CA ALA A 209 7.09 -10.62 -3.35
C ALA A 209 7.85 -11.59 -2.44
N GLN A 210 7.39 -11.71 -1.20
CA GLN A 210 7.95 -12.63 -0.21
C GLN A 210 7.65 -14.08 -0.55
N ILE A 211 6.44 -14.40 -1.00
CA ILE A 211 6.05 -15.75 -1.46
C ILE A 211 6.92 -16.19 -2.63
N LEU A 212 7.12 -15.32 -3.62
CA LEU A 212 8.00 -15.59 -4.77
C LEU A 212 9.48 -15.71 -4.37
N GLY A 213 9.88 -15.13 -3.24
CA GLY A 213 11.26 -15.17 -2.77
C GLY A 213 12.15 -14.03 -3.29
N LEU A 214 11.59 -12.90 -3.76
CA LEU A 214 12.39 -11.76 -4.29
C LEU A 214 13.41 -11.20 -3.27
N HIS A 215 13.23 -11.48 -1.98
CA HIS A 215 14.13 -11.05 -0.90
C HIS A 215 15.32 -12.01 -0.67
N THR A 216 15.37 -13.14 -1.38
CA THR A 216 16.34 -14.20 -1.16
C THR A 216 17.34 -14.27 -2.31
N ASN A 217 18.56 -14.76 -2.04
CA ASN A 217 19.56 -14.93 -3.10
C ASN A 217 19.21 -16.11 -4.00
N GLU A 218 18.51 -17.11 -3.46
CA GLU A 218 18.08 -18.34 -4.14
C GLU A 218 17.21 -18.03 -5.36
N PHE A 219 16.33 -17.03 -5.26
CA PHE A 219 15.47 -16.60 -6.37
C PHE A 219 16.28 -16.15 -7.60
N TYR A 220 17.51 -15.65 -7.40
CA TYR A 220 18.35 -15.09 -8.46
C TYR A 220 19.44 -16.04 -8.98
N GLN A 221 19.60 -17.25 -8.41
CA GLN A 221 20.77 -18.11 -8.69
C GLN A 221 20.90 -18.52 -10.15
N ASP A 222 19.77 -18.81 -10.82
CA ASP A 222 19.73 -19.31 -12.20
C ASP A 222 19.10 -18.29 -13.18
N MET A 223 18.95 -17.04 -12.74
CA MET A 223 18.31 -15.97 -13.52
C MET A 223 19.35 -15.19 -14.33
N ASP A 224 19.00 -14.75 -15.54
CA ASP A 224 19.88 -13.85 -16.29
C ASP A 224 19.97 -12.46 -15.63
N ASP A 225 21.06 -11.75 -15.93
CA ASP A 225 21.35 -10.45 -15.30
C ASP A 225 20.26 -9.39 -15.57
N VAL A 226 19.51 -9.50 -16.68
CA VAL A 226 18.46 -8.53 -17.05
C VAL A 226 17.19 -8.83 -16.28
N ASP A 227 16.74 -10.07 -16.24
CA ASP A 227 15.58 -10.48 -15.42
C ASP A 227 15.84 -10.21 -13.94
N ALA A 228 17.05 -10.51 -13.46
CA ALA A 228 17.47 -10.24 -12.09
C ALA A 228 17.41 -8.74 -11.78
N LEU A 229 17.86 -7.87 -12.69
CA LEU A 229 17.78 -6.41 -12.54
C LEU A 229 16.33 -5.96 -12.33
N PHE A 230 15.39 -6.43 -13.14
CA PHE A 230 13.98 -6.05 -13.02
C PHE A 230 13.36 -6.55 -11.73
N CYS A 231 13.60 -7.81 -11.36
CA CYS A 231 13.10 -8.35 -10.11
C CYS A 231 13.66 -7.61 -8.89
N ARG A 232 14.92 -7.15 -8.94
CA ARG A 232 15.50 -6.30 -7.89
C ARG A 232 14.83 -4.92 -7.83
N ARG A 233 14.65 -4.25 -8.99
CA ARG A 233 13.92 -2.97 -9.07
C ARG A 233 12.51 -3.08 -8.50
N ILE A 234 11.82 -4.19 -8.77
CA ILE A 234 10.48 -4.48 -8.24
C ILE A 234 10.50 -4.58 -6.71
N TYR A 235 11.45 -5.32 -6.13
CA TYR A 235 11.57 -5.37 -4.67
C TYR A 235 11.88 -3.98 -4.08
N ASP A 236 12.82 -3.27 -4.68
CA ASP A 236 13.29 -1.98 -4.17
C ASP A 236 12.22 -0.88 -4.28
N ILE A 237 11.36 -0.89 -5.31
CA ILE A 237 10.24 0.06 -5.37
C ILE A 237 9.18 -0.25 -4.31
N LEU A 238 8.96 -1.53 -3.97
CA LEU A 238 8.08 -1.91 -2.87
C LEU A 238 8.65 -1.41 -1.54
N PHE A 239 9.96 -1.56 -1.34
CA PHE A 239 10.69 -1.05 -0.17
C PHE A 239 10.55 0.47 -0.01
N VAL A 240 10.76 1.23 -1.09
CA VAL A 240 10.61 2.69 -1.13
C VAL A 240 9.17 3.09 -0.83
N THR A 241 8.21 2.48 -1.53
CA THR A 241 6.78 2.81 -1.42
C THR A 241 6.24 2.51 -0.02
N GLU A 242 6.63 1.38 0.57
CA GLU A 242 6.24 1.00 1.93
C GLU A 242 6.68 2.03 2.96
N ARG A 243 7.92 2.50 2.89
CA ARG A 243 8.48 3.47 3.84
C ARG A 243 7.83 4.83 3.71
N SER A 244 7.63 5.30 2.48
CA SER A 244 6.87 6.52 2.21
C SER A 244 5.48 6.48 2.87
N PHE A 245 4.78 5.35 2.70
CA PHE A 245 3.47 5.15 3.30
C PHE A 245 3.52 5.02 4.83
N ALA A 246 4.53 4.33 5.36
CA ALA A 246 4.75 4.16 6.80
C ALA A 246 4.92 5.50 7.52
N ILE A 247 5.71 6.40 6.95
CA ILE A 247 5.89 7.76 7.49
C ILE A 247 4.59 8.56 7.39
N SER A 248 3.99 8.63 6.20
CA SER A 248 2.82 9.49 5.99
C SER A 248 1.57 9.03 6.74
N ARG A 249 1.45 7.73 7.07
CA ARG A 249 0.23 7.12 7.64
C ARG A 249 0.43 6.39 8.96
N HIS A 250 1.60 6.52 9.59
CA HIS A 250 1.96 5.82 10.83
C HIS A 250 1.70 4.30 10.75
N LYS A 251 2.13 3.68 9.65
CA LYS A 251 1.97 2.23 9.43
C LYS A 251 3.25 1.47 9.75
N PRO A 252 3.16 0.21 10.22
CA PRO A 252 4.34 -0.64 10.40
C PRO A 252 4.95 -1.00 9.04
N VAL A 253 6.19 -1.49 9.02
CA VAL A 253 6.87 -1.99 7.82
C VAL A 253 7.15 -3.50 7.93
N LEU A 254 7.29 -4.16 6.78
CA LEU A 254 7.64 -5.58 6.63
C LEU A 254 8.99 -5.74 5.95
N LEU A 255 9.38 -4.85 5.02
CA LEU A 255 10.65 -4.92 4.33
C LEU A 255 11.73 -4.24 5.19
N SER A 256 12.64 -5.05 5.74
CA SER A 256 13.64 -4.54 6.70
C SER A 256 14.75 -3.73 6.02
N HIS A 257 15.24 -4.21 4.86
CA HIS A 257 16.35 -3.61 4.14
C HIS A 257 16.11 -3.67 2.62
N PRO A 258 16.70 -2.76 1.83
CA PRO A 258 16.73 -2.89 0.38
C PRO A 258 17.62 -4.09 0.00
N LEU A 259 17.54 -4.53 -1.25
CA LEU A 259 18.47 -5.56 -1.72
C LEU A 259 19.91 -5.01 -1.76
N PRO A 260 20.92 -5.85 -1.44
CA PRO A 260 22.31 -5.41 -1.58
C PRO A 260 22.60 -5.05 -3.05
N PRO A 261 23.59 -4.19 -3.34
CA PRO A 261 24.01 -3.96 -4.72
C PRO A 261 24.41 -5.27 -5.41
N PRO A 262 24.14 -5.46 -6.71
CA PRO A 262 24.57 -6.65 -7.43
C PRO A 262 26.10 -6.73 -7.44
N ALA A 263 26.65 -7.94 -7.32
CA ALA A 263 28.11 -8.16 -7.29
C ALA A 263 28.81 -7.84 -8.62
N LYS A 264 28.05 -7.74 -9.72
CA LYS A 264 28.52 -7.40 -11.07
C LYS A 264 27.58 -6.36 -11.66
N MET A 265 28.13 -5.39 -12.40
CA MET A 265 27.33 -4.54 -13.28
C MET A 265 26.71 -5.41 -14.37
N SER A 266 25.39 -5.28 -14.57
CA SER A 266 24.64 -6.17 -15.45
C SER A 266 24.75 -5.73 -16.92
N ARG A 267 24.72 -6.68 -17.86
CA ARG A 267 24.59 -6.36 -19.30
C ARG A 267 23.32 -5.54 -19.61
N GLY A 268 22.25 -5.73 -18.83
CA GLY A 268 21.00 -4.97 -18.96
C GLY A 268 21.14 -3.46 -18.68
N GLU A 269 22.13 -3.03 -17.89
CA GLU A 269 22.47 -1.61 -17.73
C GLU A 269 22.97 -0.97 -19.04
N GLN A 270 23.47 -1.77 -19.99
CA GLN A 270 23.94 -1.29 -21.31
C GLN A 270 22.81 -1.20 -22.35
N GLU A 271 21.74 -2.01 -22.23
CA GLU A 271 20.62 -2.02 -23.19
C GLU A 271 19.54 -0.97 -22.89
N GLU A 272 19.31 -0.60 -21.62
CA GLU A 272 18.19 0.28 -21.23
C GLU A 272 18.54 1.75 -21.00
N GLY A 273 19.73 2.17 -21.43
CA GLY A 273 20.27 3.50 -21.17
C GLY A 273 20.88 3.59 -19.77
N SER A 274 22.19 3.86 -19.72
CA SER A 274 22.99 3.90 -18.49
C SER A 274 22.49 4.92 -17.43
N GLU A 275 21.55 5.78 -17.80
CA GLU A 275 21.10 6.94 -17.02
C GLU A 275 19.99 6.61 -15.99
N ILE A 276 19.19 5.55 -16.22
CA ILE A 276 18.01 5.26 -15.38
C ILE A 276 18.40 4.63 -14.03
N ASN A 277 19.29 3.64 -14.03
CA ASN A 277 19.65 2.91 -12.81
C ASN A 277 20.32 3.74 -11.71
N PRO A 278 21.21 4.70 -12.02
CA PRO A 278 21.81 5.56 -11.00
C PRO A 278 20.78 6.30 -10.15
N GLY A 279 19.81 6.98 -10.77
CA GLY A 279 18.80 7.74 -10.04
C GLY A 279 17.89 6.85 -9.18
N PHE A 280 17.45 5.71 -9.73
CA PHE A 280 16.65 4.75 -8.98
C PHE A 280 17.40 4.20 -7.74
N ARG A 281 18.66 3.78 -7.90
CA ARG A 281 19.48 3.31 -6.77
C ARG A 281 19.68 4.39 -5.71
N GLN A 282 19.87 5.64 -6.13
CA GLN A 282 20.01 6.76 -5.20
C GLN A 282 18.72 6.98 -4.39
N LEU A 283 17.55 6.90 -5.01
CA LEU A 283 16.26 7.00 -4.31
C LEU A 283 16.11 5.90 -3.24
N VAL A 284 16.47 4.66 -3.59
CA VAL A 284 16.46 3.53 -2.64
C VAL A 284 17.40 3.81 -1.47
N GLN A 285 18.59 4.34 -1.74
CA GLN A 285 19.56 4.70 -0.71
C GLN A 285 19.05 5.83 0.21
N VAL A 286 18.32 6.82 -0.32
CA VAL A 286 17.66 7.86 0.48
C VAL A 286 16.67 7.23 1.46
N TYR A 287 15.76 6.37 0.99
CA TYR A 287 14.80 5.67 1.86
C TYR A 287 15.45 4.65 2.81
N SER A 288 16.63 4.12 2.48
CA SER A 288 17.35 3.16 3.34
C SER A 288 17.79 3.76 4.69
N GLN A 289 17.79 5.09 4.81
CA GLN A 289 18.10 5.79 6.05
C GLN A 289 16.98 5.70 7.10
N LEU A 290 15.77 5.35 6.66
CA LEU A 290 14.67 5.00 7.54
C LEU A 290 14.80 3.54 7.97
N ASP A 291 15.52 3.32 9.07
CA ASP A 291 15.61 2.00 9.67
C ASP A 291 14.28 1.54 10.30
N VAL A 292 14.19 0.23 10.56
CA VAL A 292 12.96 -0.39 11.07
C VAL A 292 12.64 0.12 12.47
N ASP A 293 13.65 0.42 13.29
CA ASP A 293 13.45 0.90 14.66
C ASP A 293 12.86 2.31 14.67
N PHE A 294 13.37 3.20 13.82
CA PHE A 294 12.83 4.53 13.59
C PHE A 294 11.37 4.44 13.15
N LEU A 295 11.08 3.62 12.14
CA LEU A 295 9.72 3.46 11.60
C LEU A 295 8.76 2.83 12.60
N HIS A 296 9.23 1.86 13.39
CA HIS A 296 8.46 1.28 14.47
C HIS A 296 8.07 2.35 15.49
N ASN A 297 9.05 3.13 15.97
CA ASN A 297 8.80 4.22 16.91
C ASN A 297 7.90 5.30 16.31
N TRP A 298 8.10 5.66 15.04
CA TRP A 298 7.27 6.63 14.31
C TRP A 298 5.81 6.17 14.20
N SER A 299 5.57 4.87 14.05
CA SER A 299 4.20 4.31 13.97
C SER A 299 3.47 4.32 15.31
N GLN A 300 4.19 4.34 16.43
CA GLN A 300 3.63 4.41 17.77
C GLN A 300 3.52 5.89 18.16
N GLU A 301 2.35 6.49 17.94
CA GLU A 301 2.09 7.88 18.34
C GLU A 301 2.54 8.13 19.80
N GLY A 302 3.58 8.97 19.97
CA GLY A 302 3.96 9.49 21.29
C GLY A 302 4.97 8.70 22.13
N LEU A 303 5.70 7.72 21.58
CA LEU A 303 6.81 7.11 22.32
C LEU A 303 8.12 7.90 22.15
N VAL A 304 8.64 8.39 23.27
CA VAL A 304 9.98 8.99 23.39
C VAL A 304 11.02 7.90 23.17
N CYS A 305 11.72 7.95 22.04
CA CYS A 305 12.84 7.06 21.77
C CYS A 305 14.10 7.58 22.47
N SER A 306 14.64 6.83 23.44
CA SER A 306 15.94 7.15 24.07
C SER A 306 17.14 6.80 23.18
N SER A 307 16.92 6.11 22.05
CA SER A 307 17.97 5.61 21.17
C SER A 307 18.08 6.33 19.83
N PHE A 308 17.34 7.44 19.60
CA PHE A 308 17.50 8.24 18.38
C PHE A 308 18.84 9.01 18.41
N SER A 309 19.90 8.28 18.11
CA SER A 309 21.23 8.80 17.85
C SER A 309 21.42 8.90 16.34
N ARG A 310 20.78 9.90 15.71
CA ARG A 310 21.35 10.46 14.46
C ARG A 310 22.62 11.22 14.88
N GLU A 311 23.66 10.48 15.27
CA GLU A 311 25.01 10.99 15.33
C GLU A 311 25.48 11.12 13.88
N ASN A 312 25.41 12.35 13.35
CA ASN A 312 26.18 12.81 12.20
C ASN A 312 26.10 11.95 10.93
N ARG A 313 24.90 11.59 10.50
CA ARG A 313 24.66 11.43 9.06
C ARG A 313 24.05 12.72 8.55
N GLU A 314 24.91 13.69 8.23
CA GLU A 314 24.59 14.59 7.12
C GLU A 314 24.27 13.66 5.95
N LEU A 315 23.14 13.87 5.27
CA LEU A 315 22.95 13.20 4.01
C LEU A 315 24.10 13.68 3.14
N ASP A 316 25.06 12.79 2.86
CA ASP A 316 26.08 13.09 1.87
C ASP A 316 25.32 13.55 0.62
N LEU A 317 25.56 14.80 0.25
CA LEU A 317 25.03 15.38 -0.98
C LEU A 317 25.36 14.37 -2.08
N VAL A 318 24.33 13.99 -2.83
CA VAL A 318 24.48 13.13 -4.01
C VAL A 318 25.68 13.67 -4.80
N PRO A 319 26.75 12.88 -5.02
CA PRO A 319 27.84 13.31 -5.86
C PRO A 319 27.23 13.77 -7.17
N ASP A 320 27.59 14.97 -7.65
CA ASP A 320 27.04 15.54 -8.87
C ASP A 320 27.26 14.55 -10.01
N CYS A 321 26.20 13.78 -10.29
CA CYS A 321 26.26 12.70 -11.25
C CYS A 321 25.59 13.27 -12.49
N ASP A 322 26.42 13.74 -13.42
CA ASP A 322 26.01 14.27 -14.72
C ASP A 322 25.09 13.31 -15.50
N PHE A 323 25.03 12.04 -15.10
CA PHE A 323 24.28 10.97 -15.72
C PHE A 323 22.86 10.75 -15.16
N ILE A 324 22.42 11.49 -14.13
CA ILE A 324 21.06 11.36 -13.57
C ILE A 324 20.10 12.31 -14.27
N LEU A 325 18.97 11.78 -14.75
CA LEU A 325 17.92 12.57 -15.40
C LEU A 325 17.35 13.64 -14.46
N ASN A 326 16.99 14.81 -15.00
CA ASN A 326 16.42 15.91 -14.20
C ASN A 326 15.14 15.51 -13.45
N THR A 327 14.31 14.64 -14.04
CA THR A 327 13.14 14.05 -13.38
C THR A 327 13.55 13.24 -12.14
N GLN A 328 14.57 12.40 -12.24
CA GLN A 328 15.07 11.64 -11.09
C GLN A 328 15.75 12.55 -10.06
N LYS A 329 16.51 13.57 -10.49
CA LYS A 329 17.09 14.59 -9.58
C LYS A 329 15.98 15.26 -8.75
N ALA A 330 14.89 15.68 -9.39
CA ALA A 330 13.74 16.26 -8.70
C ALA A 330 13.18 15.31 -7.62
N ASP A 331 12.95 14.03 -7.95
CA ASP A 331 12.42 13.05 -7.00
C ASP A 331 13.35 12.85 -5.79
N ILE A 332 14.64 12.64 -6.08
CA ILE A 332 15.66 12.38 -5.07
C ILE A 332 15.79 13.56 -4.12
N PHE A 333 15.95 14.77 -4.65
CA PHE A 333 16.17 15.93 -3.80
C PHE A 333 14.92 16.30 -3.01
N VAL A 334 13.72 16.24 -3.61
CA VAL A 334 12.49 16.49 -2.85
C VAL A 334 12.32 15.46 -1.73
N THR A 335 12.54 14.18 -2.05
CA THR A 335 12.48 13.10 -1.05
C THR A 335 13.50 13.32 0.08
N GLN A 336 14.73 13.71 -0.25
CA GLN A 336 15.77 14.01 0.73
C GLN A 336 15.37 15.14 1.69
N HIS A 337 14.87 16.27 1.17
CA HIS A 337 14.42 17.38 2.01
C HIS A 337 13.19 16.99 2.86
N TRP A 338 12.30 16.17 2.31
CA TRP A 338 11.17 15.62 3.06
C TRP A 338 11.64 14.71 4.21
N LEU A 339 12.65 13.86 4.00
CA LEU A 339 13.24 13.05 5.06
C LEU A 339 13.95 13.88 6.12
N ASP A 340 14.71 14.91 5.72
CA ASP A 340 15.34 15.81 6.69
C ASP A 340 14.32 16.48 7.60
N LEU A 341 13.20 16.92 7.03
CA LEU A 341 12.11 17.50 7.81
C LEU A 341 11.41 16.45 8.68
N THR A 342 11.29 15.21 8.20
CA THR A 342 10.73 14.09 8.97
C THR A 342 11.58 13.78 10.20
N PHE A 343 12.90 13.68 10.03
CA PHE A 343 13.84 13.48 11.13
C PHE A 343 13.85 14.66 12.10
N TRP A 344 13.77 15.89 11.59
CA TRP A 344 13.65 17.08 12.44
C TRP A 344 12.36 17.05 13.27
N ARG A 345 11.22 16.66 12.66
CA ARG A 345 9.94 16.49 13.39
C ARG A 345 10.04 15.42 14.46
N ALA A 346 10.69 14.30 14.18
CA ALA A 346 10.94 13.26 15.18
C ALA A 346 11.77 13.80 16.36
N ALA A 347 12.84 14.57 16.08
CA ALA A 347 13.65 15.21 17.10
C ALA A 347 12.87 16.26 17.91
N LEU A 348 11.98 17.03 17.27
CA LEU A 348 11.07 17.97 17.93
C LEU A 348 10.15 17.24 18.91
N GLN A 349 9.49 16.16 18.48
CA GLN A 349 8.57 15.37 19.31
C GLN A 349 9.27 14.72 20.51
N GLN A 350 10.56 14.43 20.39
CA GLN A 350 11.38 13.85 21.46
C GLN A 350 12.06 14.91 22.36
N GLY A 351 11.85 16.20 22.09
CA GLY A 351 12.48 17.28 22.85
C GLY A 351 14.00 17.37 22.67
N LEU A 352 14.53 16.89 21.54
CA LEU A 352 15.97 16.83 21.24
C LEU A 352 16.51 18.11 20.58
N LEU A 353 15.66 19.12 20.37
CA LEU A 353 16.05 20.38 19.75
C LEU A 353 16.57 21.39 20.78
N SER A 354 17.57 22.17 20.37
CA SER A 354 18.09 23.29 21.16
C SER A 354 18.48 24.45 20.27
N THR A 355 18.25 25.68 20.73
CA THR A 355 18.73 26.90 20.05
C THR A 355 20.26 27.00 20.03
N SER A 356 20.94 26.32 20.96
CA SER A 356 22.41 26.26 21.07
C SER A 356 23.00 24.94 20.57
N ALA A 357 22.21 24.10 19.87
CA ALA A 357 22.71 22.85 19.32
C ALA A 357 23.86 23.10 18.33
N LYS A 358 24.91 22.25 18.39
CA LYS A 358 26.07 22.34 17.48
C LYS A 358 25.70 22.04 16.03
N SER A 359 24.80 21.09 15.81
CA SER A 359 24.31 20.74 14.47
C SER A 359 23.07 21.55 14.14
N ARG A 360 23.05 22.14 12.92
CA ARG A 360 21.89 22.90 12.42
C ARG A 360 20.64 22.03 12.36
N SER A 361 20.75 20.73 12.06
CA SER A 361 19.60 19.83 12.00
C SER A 361 18.90 19.58 13.34
N ARG A 362 19.50 20.04 14.45
CA ARG A 362 18.90 19.98 15.80
C ARG A 362 18.51 21.35 16.36
N THR A 363 18.42 22.38 15.52
CA THR A 363 17.90 23.69 15.92
C THR A 363 16.43 23.86 15.52
N PHE A 364 15.73 24.80 16.16
CA PHE A 364 14.36 25.15 15.80
C PHE A 364 14.25 25.87 14.44
N SER A 365 15.34 26.45 13.94
CA SER A 365 15.40 27.19 12.66
C SER A 365 15.67 26.29 11.46
N TYR A 366 15.99 25.01 11.66
CA TYR A 366 16.35 24.11 10.56
C TYR A 366 15.32 24.01 9.42
N PRO A 367 13.99 24.07 9.67
CA PRO A 367 13.01 24.08 8.59
C PRO A 367 13.18 25.24 7.61
N GLU A 368 13.73 26.38 8.04
CA GLU A 368 14.06 27.50 7.16
C GLU A 368 15.20 27.12 6.20
N ASP A 369 16.25 26.50 6.73
CA ASP A 369 17.39 26.00 5.94
C ASP A 369 16.91 24.97 4.88
N ILE A 370 16.04 24.03 5.28
CA ILE A 370 15.42 23.04 4.37
C ILE A 370 14.61 23.74 3.28
N SER A 371 13.77 24.72 3.66
CA SER A 371 12.89 25.42 2.72
C SER A 371 13.68 26.21 1.68
N LEU A 372 14.74 26.91 2.10
CA LEU A 372 15.62 27.64 1.20
C LEU A 372 16.37 26.70 0.26
N SER A 373 16.92 25.61 0.78
CA SER A 373 17.61 24.60 -0.03
C SER A 373 16.67 23.95 -1.06
N LEU A 374 15.45 23.61 -0.66
CA LEU A 374 14.44 23.07 -1.55
C LEU A 374 14.07 24.05 -2.67
N LEU A 375 13.89 25.34 -2.35
CA LEU A 375 13.61 26.38 -3.35
C LEU A 375 14.76 26.51 -4.36
N LEU A 376 16.01 26.48 -3.90
CA LEU A 376 17.18 26.52 -4.77
C LEU A 376 17.21 25.32 -5.72
N VAL A 377 17.00 24.11 -5.21
CA VAL A 377 16.92 22.90 -6.04
C VAL A 377 15.81 23.01 -7.08
N LEU A 378 14.59 23.35 -6.66
CA LEU A 378 13.45 23.45 -7.58
C LEU A 378 13.66 24.53 -8.65
N SER A 379 14.33 25.63 -8.30
CA SER A 379 14.68 26.70 -9.25
C SER A 379 15.77 26.30 -10.26
N SER A 380 16.56 25.27 -9.95
CA SER A 380 17.65 24.79 -10.81
C SER A 380 17.22 23.72 -11.82
N LEU A 381 16.02 23.16 -11.65
CA LEU A 381 15.50 22.07 -12.47
C LEU A 381 14.42 22.57 -13.45
N PRO A 382 14.27 21.95 -14.63
CA PRO A 382 13.17 22.25 -15.53
C PRO A 382 11.81 22.02 -14.87
N THR A 383 10.85 22.92 -15.09
CA THR A 383 9.50 22.86 -14.51
C THR A 383 8.83 21.53 -14.82
N GLU A 384 8.97 21.04 -16.05
CA GLU A 384 8.38 19.77 -16.50
C GLU A 384 8.93 18.59 -15.69
N SER A 385 10.20 18.64 -15.28
CA SER A 385 10.83 17.57 -14.49
C SER A 385 10.31 17.49 -13.05
N VAL A 386 9.79 18.61 -12.52
CA VAL A 386 9.17 18.68 -11.20
C VAL A 386 7.69 18.29 -11.29
N GLU A 387 6.98 18.80 -12.30
CA GLU A 387 5.55 18.56 -12.51
C GLU A 387 5.21 17.09 -12.76
N VAL A 388 6.12 16.33 -13.39
CA VAL A 388 5.94 14.89 -13.63
C VAL A 388 5.62 14.16 -12.33
N HIS A 389 6.25 14.46 -11.21
CA HIS A 389 5.97 13.79 -9.92
C HIS A 389 4.63 14.15 -9.29
N GLY A 390 3.95 15.19 -9.80
CA GLY A 390 2.58 15.51 -9.43
C GLY A 390 2.29 15.79 -7.97
N LEU A 391 1.08 15.36 -7.57
CA LEU A 391 0.63 15.33 -6.18
C LEU A 391 1.46 14.37 -5.31
N GLY A 392 2.47 13.65 -5.81
CA GLY A 392 3.37 12.82 -5.00
C GLY A 392 4.40 13.66 -4.23
N ILE A 393 5.10 14.56 -4.95
CA ILE A 393 5.95 15.61 -4.38
C ILE A 393 5.10 16.53 -3.48
N VAL A 394 3.90 16.88 -3.95
CA VAL A 394 3.00 17.78 -3.23
C VAL A 394 2.21 17.07 -2.13
N SER A 395 2.00 15.74 -2.10
CA SER A 395 1.37 15.02 -0.98
C SER A 395 2.37 14.77 0.13
N ASN A 396 3.61 14.45 -0.21
CA ASN A 396 4.70 14.44 0.77
C ASN A 396 4.86 15.84 1.41
N MET A 397 4.56 16.91 0.67
CA MET A 397 4.51 18.29 1.18
C MET A 397 3.14 18.76 1.74
N MET A 398 1.97 18.28 1.31
CA MET A 398 0.66 18.82 1.74
C MET A 398 0.20 18.27 3.09
N TYR A 399 0.90 17.27 3.64
CA TYR A 399 0.87 17.04 5.10
C TYR A 399 1.36 18.23 5.92
N PHE A 400 1.97 19.26 5.31
CA PHE A 400 2.37 20.50 6.00
C PHE A 400 1.20 21.43 6.36
N SER A 401 -0.02 21.24 5.84
CA SER A 401 -1.10 22.24 6.03
C SER A 401 -2.35 21.77 6.78
N CYS A 402 -2.56 20.47 6.98
CA CYS A 402 -3.72 19.95 7.71
C CYS A 402 -3.30 18.95 8.79
N SER A 403 -2.66 19.44 9.83
CA SER A 403 -2.59 18.80 11.14
C SER A 403 -2.60 19.89 12.21
N ASN A 404 -3.76 20.55 12.31
CA ASN A 404 -4.26 21.18 13.53
C ASN A 404 -5.55 20.47 13.91
#